data_AF-A0A1G0CQB3-F1
#
_entry.id   AF-A0A1G0CQB3-F1
#
_cell.length_a   1.000
_cell.length_b   1.000
_cell.length_c   1.000
_cell.angle_alpha   90.00
_cell.angle_beta   90.00
_cell.angle_gamma   90.00
#
_symmetry.space_group_name_H-M   'P 1'
#
loop_
_entity.id
_entity.type
_entity.pdbx_description
1 polymer ?
#
loop_
_entity_poly.entity_id
_entity_poly.type
_entity_poly.pdbx_seq_one_letter_code
_entity_poly.pdbx_strand_id
1 'polypeptide(L)'
;MAQIKLAALPPEEAIAFFRQKGYKIGFDYRDVWQQEHQAAFTVAKAMQLDILRDIRTAVDGALADGTTFSDFRKNLKPLLVQKGWWGRADMEDPLTKEIKNVQLGSTRRLKTIYDTNLRTAHSEGQWERIQESKQTFPYLQYDANNSEHPRLQHTAWDGMVLPVDDPFWQSHMPVKEWGCKCRAIPMSRRMLERRGLTVSDTPKVPKVAYTNKRTGEVQHIPQGVHPAFNYPPGRRLANLPKMITEKLDAADVPLASGVLKGMVSGEAFARFFAKPAGVFPIGVLAETDAALIGAKTHTVRLSAETMQKQLDVHPELVLGEYSFVQQAIERGIRIQDGQATLVYLLEMEGYVTVVKATGSGKAVFMSSFRRLSSDQAKRDREIRRLMDRAGGGASQSAKGGNPT
;
A
#
# COMPACT_ATOMS: atom_id res chain seq x y z
N MET A 1 -5.55 25.29 -46.22
CA MET A 1 -4.97 24.29 -45.29
C MET A 1 -6.06 23.87 -44.33
N ALA A 2 -6.33 22.57 -44.20
CA ALA A 2 -7.32 22.08 -43.23
C ALA A 2 -6.86 22.44 -41.81
N GLN A 3 -7.74 23.05 -41.03
CA GLN A 3 -7.43 23.49 -39.67
C GLN A 3 -7.38 22.25 -38.75
N ILE A 4 -6.17 21.81 -38.41
CA ILE A 4 -5.98 20.68 -37.48
C ILE A 4 -6.44 21.15 -36.10
N LYS A 5 -7.56 20.59 -35.63
CA LYS A 5 -8.06 20.82 -34.27
C LYS A 5 -7.43 19.80 -33.32
N LEU A 6 -6.43 20.24 -32.57
CA LEU A 6 -5.79 19.40 -31.56
C LEU A 6 -6.71 19.27 -30.33
N ALA A 7 -7.01 18.05 -29.93
CA ALA A 7 -7.74 17.74 -28.70
C ALA A 7 -6.74 17.29 -27.62
N ALA A 8 -6.87 17.83 -26.41
CA ALA A 8 -6.09 17.37 -25.27
C ALA A 8 -6.61 15.98 -24.84
N LEU A 9 -5.69 15.01 -24.78
CA LEU A 9 -6.00 13.68 -24.24
C LEU A 9 -5.61 13.63 -22.76
N PRO A 10 -6.48 13.06 -21.90
CA PRO A 10 -6.17 12.90 -20.49
C PRO A 10 -5.00 11.92 -20.30
N PRO A 11 -4.13 12.13 -19.30
CA PRO A 11 -3.03 11.23 -18.98
C PRO A 11 -3.55 9.98 -18.23
N GLU A 12 -4.10 9.02 -18.97
CA GLU A 12 -4.85 7.87 -18.42
C GLU A 12 -4.09 7.12 -17.32
N GLU A 13 -2.80 6.81 -17.50
CA GLU A 13 -2.00 6.07 -16.51
C GLU A 13 -1.74 6.91 -15.25
N ALA A 14 -1.57 8.22 -15.39
CA ALA A 14 -1.42 9.13 -14.24
C ALA A 14 -2.72 9.25 -13.45
N ILE A 15 -3.86 9.32 -14.16
CA ILE A 15 -5.21 9.34 -13.56
C ILE A 15 -5.48 8.01 -12.86
N ALA A 16 -5.21 6.87 -13.52
CA ALA A 16 -5.35 5.55 -12.94
C ALA A 16 -4.51 5.43 -11.67
N PHE A 17 -3.25 5.88 -11.71
CA PHE A 17 -2.36 5.89 -10.55
C PHE A 17 -2.89 6.77 -9.39
N PHE A 18 -3.50 7.91 -9.69
CA PHE A 18 -4.06 8.78 -8.66
C PHE A 18 -5.39 8.24 -8.10
N ARG A 19 -6.31 7.81 -8.97
CA ARG A 19 -7.63 7.31 -8.56
C ARG A 19 -7.57 6.03 -7.74
N GLN A 20 -6.55 5.20 -7.94
CA GLN A 20 -6.31 4.02 -7.07
C GLN A 20 -5.86 4.39 -5.63
N LYS A 21 -5.64 5.68 -5.27
CA LYS A 21 -5.38 6.12 -3.88
C LYS A 21 -6.64 6.03 -3.01
N GLY A 22 -6.57 5.16 -1.99
CA GLY A 22 -7.43 5.23 -0.81
C GLY A 22 -7.08 6.44 0.07
N TYR A 23 -7.84 6.71 1.11
CA TYR A 23 -7.61 7.84 2.02
C TYR A 23 -6.78 7.41 3.24
N LYS A 24 -5.88 8.28 3.72
CA LYS A 24 -5.26 8.14 5.05
C LYS A 24 -5.17 9.49 5.75
N ILE A 25 -5.64 9.54 7.00
CA ILE A 25 -5.47 10.69 7.89
C ILE A 25 -4.08 10.61 8.53
N GLY A 26 -3.36 11.74 8.58
CA GLY A 26 -2.07 11.87 9.26
C GLY A 26 -1.88 13.28 9.78
N PHE A 27 -1.23 13.45 10.93
CA PHE A 27 -1.00 14.77 11.55
C PHE A 27 0.31 15.40 11.06
N ASP A 28 1.35 14.61 10.87
CA ASP A 28 2.62 14.95 10.26
C ASP A 28 2.80 14.16 8.95
N TYR A 29 3.57 14.70 7.99
CA TYR A 29 3.85 13.95 6.77
C TYR A 29 4.68 12.68 7.06
N ARG A 30 5.38 12.64 8.20
CA ARG A 30 6.14 11.48 8.66
C ARG A 30 5.27 10.38 9.27
N ASP A 31 3.98 10.64 9.52
CA ASP A 31 3.01 9.65 10.01
C ASP A 31 2.51 8.72 8.90
N VAL A 32 2.73 9.12 7.64
CA VAL A 32 2.46 8.32 6.45
C VAL A 32 3.80 8.08 5.77
N TRP A 33 4.27 6.84 5.68
CA TRP A 33 5.66 6.57 5.30
C TRP A 33 5.83 6.04 3.87
N GLN A 34 6.76 6.61 3.07
CA GLN A 34 7.18 6.12 1.75
C GLN A 34 6.07 5.53 0.86
N GLN A 35 6.02 4.20 0.76
CA GLN A 35 5.05 3.48 -0.06
C GLN A 35 3.61 3.78 0.37
N GLU A 36 3.38 4.35 1.57
CA GLU A 36 2.09 4.77 2.06
C GLU A 36 1.61 6.05 1.39
N HIS A 37 2.54 6.92 0.99
CA HIS A 37 2.23 8.06 0.11
C HIS A 37 1.97 7.61 -1.33
N GLN A 38 2.58 6.49 -1.75
CA GLN A 38 2.15 5.86 -2.99
C GLN A 38 0.73 5.33 -2.81
N ALA A 39 0.46 4.52 -1.78
CA ALA A 39 -0.78 3.78 -1.49
C ALA A 39 -2.01 4.62 -1.09
N ALA A 40 -1.83 5.72 -0.39
CA ALA A 40 -2.91 6.51 0.18
C ALA A 40 -2.72 8.01 -0.08
N PHE A 41 -3.82 8.70 -0.34
CA PHE A 41 -3.88 10.14 -0.37
C PHE A 41 -3.98 10.63 1.07
N THR A 42 -2.96 11.34 1.52
CA THR A 42 -2.91 11.99 2.82
C THR A 42 -2.52 13.45 2.64
N VAL A 43 -3.08 14.29 3.50
CA VAL A 43 -2.63 15.66 3.70
C VAL A 43 -2.43 15.82 5.21
N ALA A 44 -1.21 16.11 5.63
CA ALA A 44 -0.89 16.29 7.05
C ALA A 44 -1.91 17.23 7.73
N LYS A 45 -2.32 17.01 8.97
CA LYS A 45 -3.23 17.92 9.71
C LYS A 45 -4.61 18.13 9.04
N ALA A 46 -4.96 17.39 7.99
CA ALA A 46 -6.33 17.30 7.50
C ALA A 46 -6.98 16.11 8.20
N MET A 47 -7.36 16.33 9.46
CA MET A 47 -7.91 15.29 10.34
C MET A 47 -9.38 14.96 10.06
N GLN A 48 -10.01 15.70 9.15
CA GLN A 48 -11.39 15.46 8.74
C GLN A 48 -11.40 14.83 7.34
N LEU A 49 -12.16 13.74 7.19
CA LEU A 49 -12.25 12.97 5.96
C LEU A 49 -12.84 13.79 4.80
N ASP A 50 -13.74 14.72 5.10
CA ASP A 50 -14.35 15.61 4.12
C ASP A 50 -13.33 16.59 3.52
N ILE A 51 -12.43 17.18 4.32
CA ILE A 51 -11.32 18.00 3.84
C ILE A 51 -10.41 17.17 2.92
N LEU A 52 -10.05 15.96 3.33
CA LEU A 52 -9.22 15.07 2.50
C LEU A 52 -9.91 14.70 1.19
N ARG A 53 -11.23 14.47 1.22
CA ARG A 53 -12.04 14.20 0.03
C ARG A 53 -12.04 15.40 -0.92
N ASP A 54 -12.28 16.61 -0.42
CA ASP A 54 -12.35 17.81 -1.24
C ASP A 54 -11.00 18.12 -1.91
N ILE A 55 -9.89 17.96 -1.18
CA ILE A 55 -8.54 18.11 -1.77
C ILE A 55 -8.28 17.01 -2.81
N ARG A 56 -8.64 15.75 -2.53
CA ARG A 56 -8.45 14.65 -3.50
C ARG A 56 -9.25 14.89 -4.77
N THR A 57 -10.52 15.30 -4.66
CA THR A 57 -11.38 15.64 -5.80
C THR A 57 -10.78 16.77 -6.64
N ALA A 58 -10.27 17.82 -5.98
CA ALA A 58 -9.63 18.92 -6.70
C ALA A 58 -8.34 18.49 -7.43
N VAL A 59 -7.57 17.57 -6.85
CA VAL A 59 -6.37 17.01 -7.50
C VAL A 59 -6.75 16.08 -8.66
N ASP A 60 -7.82 15.30 -8.51
CA ASP A 60 -8.35 14.44 -9.58
C ASP A 60 -8.77 15.28 -10.79
N GLY A 61 -9.55 16.35 -10.58
CA GLY A 61 -9.91 17.29 -11.65
C GLY A 61 -8.71 18.02 -12.26
N ALA A 62 -7.66 18.27 -11.47
CA ALA A 62 -6.42 18.81 -12.01
C ALA A 62 -5.68 17.84 -12.94
N LEU A 63 -5.71 16.55 -12.64
CA LEU A 63 -5.13 15.51 -13.50
C LEU A 63 -6.00 15.19 -14.72
N ALA A 64 -7.32 15.12 -14.55
CA ALA A 64 -8.26 14.74 -15.60
C ALA A 64 -8.52 15.89 -16.59
N ASP A 65 -8.74 17.10 -16.07
CA ASP A 65 -9.22 18.24 -16.86
C ASP A 65 -8.11 19.25 -17.19
N GLY A 66 -6.90 19.04 -16.68
CA GLY A 66 -5.78 19.97 -16.88
C GLY A 66 -5.94 21.30 -16.13
N THR A 67 -6.68 21.30 -15.02
CA THR A 67 -6.94 22.49 -14.19
C THR A 67 -5.64 23.16 -13.75
N THR A 68 -5.50 24.48 -13.93
CA THR A 68 -4.30 25.22 -13.52
C THR A 68 -4.20 25.36 -12.00
N PHE A 69 -3.00 25.66 -11.47
CA PHE A 69 -2.86 25.96 -10.03
C PHE A 69 -3.70 27.19 -9.60
N SER A 70 -3.89 28.17 -10.49
CA SER A 70 -4.70 29.35 -10.19
C SER A 70 -6.16 28.96 -9.93
N ASP A 71 -6.72 28.12 -10.80
CA ASP A 71 -8.09 27.63 -10.71
C ASP A 71 -8.27 26.65 -9.55
N PHE A 72 -7.31 25.72 -9.38
CA PHE A 72 -7.25 24.81 -8.23
C PHE A 72 -7.33 25.59 -6.91
N ARG A 73 -6.52 26.66 -6.76
CA ARG A 73 -6.55 27.53 -5.59
C ARG A 73 -7.86 28.28 -5.47
N LYS A 74 -8.37 28.86 -6.57
CA LYS A 74 -9.61 29.66 -6.58
C LYS A 74 -10.81 28.85 -6.12
N ASN A 75 -10.88 27.58 -6.53
CA ASN A 75 -12.01 26.70 -6.25
C ASN A 75 -11.90 26.03 -4.87
N LEU A 76 -10.70 25.57 -4.49
CA LEU A 76 -10.51 24.79 -3.27
C LEU A 76 -10.35 25.66 -2.01
N LYS A 77 -9.72 26.84 -2.11
CA LYS A 77 -9.47 27.70 -0.94
C LYS A 77 -10.76 28.08 -0.18
N PRO A 78 -11.85 28.55 -0.83
CA PRO A 78 -13.08 28.92 -0.12
C PRO A 78 -13.67 27.76 0.68
N LEU A 79 -13.69 26.55 0.11
CA LEU A 79 -14.17 25.34 0.77
C LEU A 79 -13.36 25.02 2.04
N LEU A 80 -12.03 25.11 1.94
CA LEU A 80 -11.14 24.84 3.07
C LEU A 80 -11.25 25.90 4.17
N VAL A 81 -11.50 27.17 3.80
CA VAL A 81 -11.76 28.24 4.77
C VAL A 81 -13.08 27.99 5.50
N GLN A 82 -14.14 27.65 4.78
CA GLN A 82 -15.45 27.33 5.37
C GLN A 82 -15.37 26.15 6.36
N LYS A 83 -14.51 25.18 6.07
CA LYS A 83 -14.26 23.99 6.92
C LYS A 83 -13.24 24.23 8.04
N GLY A 84 -12.81 25.48 8.26
CA GLY A 84 -11.88 25.83 9.34
C GLY A 84 -10.43 25.35 9.12
N TRP A 85 -10.08 24.91 7.92
CA TRP A 85 -8.75 24.39 7.58
C TRP A 85 -7.85 25.42 6.90
N TRP A 86 -7.85 26.68 7.34
CA TRP A 86 -7.04 27.73 6.73
C TRP A 86 -6.30 28.57 7.77
N GLY A 87 -5.07 28.98 7.45
CA GLY A 87 -4.24 29.77 8.36
C GLY A 87 -3.51 28.91 9.40
N ARG A 88 -3.29 29.48 10.58
CA ARG A 88 -2.63 28.82 11.70
C ARG A 88 -3.66 28.53 12.78
N ALA A 89 -3.52 27.40 13.44
CA ALA A 89 -4.36 27.01 14.56
C ALA A 89 -3.54 26.24 15.58
N ASP A 90 -3.94 26.29 16.84
CA ASP A 90 -3.39 25.44 17.87
C ASP A 90 -4.04 24.06 17.77
N MET A 91 -3.21 23.02 17.72
CA MET A 91 -3.67 21.64 17.55
C MET A 91 -2.82 20.71 18.40
N GLU A 92 -3.47 19.79 19.08
CA GLU A 92 -2.81 18.74 19.85
C GLU A 92 -2.21 17.69 18.89
N ASP A 93 -0.91 17.43 19.02
CA ASP A 93 -0.26 16.30 18.36
C ASP A 93 -0.77 15.00 18.99
N PRO A 94 -1.48 14.12 18.26
CA PRO A 94 -2.10 12.94 18.85
C PRO A 94 -1.09 11.95 19.42
N LEU A 95 0.16 11.98 18.95
CA LEU A 95 1.26 11.13 19.40
C LEU A 95 1.94 11.71 20.64
N THR A 96 2.27 13.00 20.66
CA THR A 96 3.02 13.61 21.76
C THR A 96 2.14 14.26 22.83
N LYS A 97 0.84 14.42 22.58
CA LYS A 97 -0.14 15.14 23.43
C LYS A 97 0.21 16.61 23.69
N GLU A 98 1.12 17.17 22.89
CA GLU A 98 1.52 18.57 23.00
C GLU A 98 0.66 19.45 22.08
N ILE A 99 0.18 20.57 22.62
CA ILE A 99 -0.48 21.60 21.80
C ILE A 99 0.59 22.39 21.05
N LYS A 100 0.47 22.44 19.73
CA LYS A 100 1.38 23.17 18.86
C LYS A 100 0.62 24.14 17.97
N ASN A 101 1.16 25.34 17.80
CA ASN A 101 0.69 26.26 16.79
C ASN A 101 1.13 25.78 15.40
N VAL A 102 0.19 25.25 14.63
CA VAL A 102 0.46 24.60 13.35
C VAL A 102 -0.12 25.36 12.17
N GLN A 103 0.54 25.25 11.01
CA GLN A 103 -0.01 25.74 9.75
C GLN A 103 -0.99 24.70 9.16
N LEU A 104 -2.27 25.07 9.04
CA LEU A 104 -3.31 24.35 8.30
C LEU A 104 -3.19 24.68 6.80
N GLY A 105 -4.25 25.15 6.14
CA GLY A 105 -4.19 25.61 4.77
C GLY A 105 -3.40 26.91 4.60
N SER A 106 -2.67 27.01 3.49
CA SER A 106 -2.09 28.26 2.99
C SER A 106 -1.89 28.15 1.48
N THR A 107 -1.75 29.28 0.77
CA THR A 107 -1.49 29.28 -0.67
C THR A 107 -0.23 28.48 -1.02
N ARG A 108 0.86 28.68 -0.25
CA ARG A 108 2.11 27.94 -0.43
C ARG A 108 1.89 26.43 -0.26
N ARG A 109 1.12 26.05 0.75
CA ARG A 109 0.81 24.66 1.04
C ARG A 109 -0.06 24.01 -0.04
N LEU A 110 -1.09 24.72 -0.53
CA LEU A 110 -1.88 24.26 -1.66
C LEU A 110 -1.01 24.04 -2.90
N LYS A 111 -0.03 24.92 -3.14
CA LYS A 111 0.93 24.74 -4.24
C LYS A 111 1.75 23.46 -4.07
N THR A 112 2.26 23.20 -2.87
CA THR A 112 2.98 21.96 -2.58
C THR A 112 2.10 20.73 -2.79
N ILE A 113 0.85 20.74 -2.33
CA ILE A 113 -0.10 19.63 -2.51
C ILE A 113 -0.36 19.38 -4.00
N TYR A 114 -0.67 20.45 -4.74
CA TYR A 114 -0.91 20.41 -6.18
C TYR A 114 0.31 19.87 -6.93
N ASP A 115 1.48 20.53 -6.79
CA ASP A 115 2.68 20.17 -7.53
C ASP A 115 3.15 18.74 -7.22
N THR A 116 3.12 18.35 -5.95
CA THR A 116 3.63 17.03 -5.52
C THR A 116 2.74 15.91 -6.05
N ASN A 117 1.41 16.03 -5.91
CA ASN A 117 0.50 14.98 -6.36
C ASN A 117 0.49 14.87 -7.89
N LEU A 118 0.45 15.98 -8.62
CA LEU A 118 0.46 15.93 -10.08
C LEU A 118 1.77 15.35 -10.60
N ARG A 119 2.92 15.84 -10.13
CA ARG A 119 4.23 15.37 -10.61
C ARG A 119 4.48 13.91 -10.29
N THR A 120 4.10 13.45 -9.09
CA THR A 120 4.25 12.03 -8.73
C THR A 120 3.32 11.14 -9.56
N ALA A 121 2.06 11.55 -9.78
CA ALA A 121 1.14 10.81 -10.62
C ALA A 121 1.63 10.71 -12.08
N HIS A 122 2.09 11.83 -12.65
CA HIS A 122 2.66 11.82 -14.00
C HIS A 122 3.94 11.00 -14.12
N SER A 123 4.81 11.04 -13.10
CA SER A 123 6.02 10.22 -13.04
C SER A 123 5.70 8.73 -13.04
N GLU A 124 4.70 8.30 -12.27
CA GLU A 124 4.30 6.90 -12.18
C GLU A 124 3.66 6.42 -13.49
N GLY A 125 2.78 7.22 -14.10
CA GLY A 125 2.28 6.92 -15.44
C GLY A 125 3.37 6.97 -16.52
N GLN A 126 4.39 7.83 -16.38
CA GLN A 126 5.55 7.82 -17.27
C GLN A 126 6.34 6.52 -17.14
N TRP A 127 6.50 6.01 -15.91
CA TRP A 127 7.18 4.75 -15.67
C TRP A 127 6.47 3.56 -16.33
N GLU A 128 5.14 3.48 -16.24
CA GLU A 128 4.35 2.44 -16.91
C GLU A 128 4.59 2.47 -18.44
N ARG A 129 4.47 3.65 -19.06
CA ARG A 129 4.76 3.82 -20.50
C ARG A 129 6.21 3.52 -20.88
N ILE A 130 7.17 3.83 -20.01
CA ILE A 130 8.59 3.46 -20.19
C ILE A 130 8.72 1.95 -20.23
N GLN A 131 8.10 1.23 -19.29
CA GLN A 131 8.18 -0.23 -19.23
C GLN A 131 7.54 -0.88 -20.46
N GLU A 132 6.40 -0.37 -20.93
CA GLU A 132 5.73 -0.87 -22.13
C GLU A 132 6.55 -0.62 -23.41
N SER A 133 7.25 0.50 -23.50
CA SER A 133 7.99 0.92 -24.70
C SER A 133 9.48 0.60 -24.67
N LYS A 134 9.99 -0.07 -23.63
CA LYS A 134 11.43 -0.30 -23.42
C LYS A 134 12.13 -1.10 -24.52
N GLN A 135 11.39 -1.89 -25.30
CA GLN A 135 11.95 -2.56 -26.48
C GLN A 135 12.36 -1.55 -27.56
N THR A 136 11.56 -0.49 -27.74
CA THR A 136 11.79 0.57 -28.72
C THR A 136 12.70 1.67 -28.17
N PHE A 137 12.56 1.99 -26.87
CA PHE A 137 13.35 2.98 -26.15
C PHE A 137 14.08 2.34 -24.96
N PRO A 138 15.14 1.55 -25.21
CA PRO A 138 15.80 0.76 -24.17
C PRO A 138 16.66 1.58 -23.20
N TYR A 139 16.82 2.88 -23.42
CA TYR A 139 17.64 3.77 -22.59
C TYR A 139 16.81 4.91 -22.02
N LEU A 140 17.24 5.42 -20.87
CA LEU A 140 16.71 6.62 -20.24
C LEU A 140 17.84 7.62 -20.05
N GLN A 141 17.63 8.86 -20.50
CA GLN A 141 18.48 9.99 -20.14
C GLN A 141 17.91 10.67 -18.89
N TYR A 142 18.75 10.84 -17.87
CA TYR A 142 18.42 11.63 -16.69
C TYR A 142 18.56 13.12 -17.02
N ASP A 143 17.49 13.87 -16.80
CA ASP A 143 17.41 15.29 -17.11
C ASP A 143 17.25 16.06 -15.79
N ALA A 144 18.38 16.51 -15.27
CA ALA A 144 18.50 17.38 -14.11
C ALA A 144 18.57 18.85 -14.58
N ASN A 145 18.60 19.82 -13.66
CA ASN A 145 18.73 21.25 -14.00
C ASN A 145 17.54 21.95 -14.70
N ASN A 146 16.36 21.32 -14.74
CA ASN A 146 15.09 21.98 -15.09
C ASN A 146 14.59 23.04 -14.07
N SER A 147 15.46 23.54 -13.19
CA SER A 147 15.14 24.44 -12.07
C SER A 147 16.14 25.58 -12.01
N GLU A 148 15.64 26.80 -11.81
CA GLU A 148 16.44 28.00 -11.51
C GLU A 148 17.35 27.81 -10.27
N HIS A 149 16.88 27.00 -9.31
CA HIS A 149 17.67 26.54 -8.16
C HIS A 149 17.77 25.02 -8.21
N PRO A 150 18.76 24.46 -8.93
CA PRO A 150 18.94 23.01 -9.03
C PRO A 150 19.55 22.46 -7.73
N ARG A 151 19.29 21.18 -7.46
CA ARG A 151 19.99 20.46 -6.39
C ARG A 151 21.31 19.98 -6.96
N LEU A 152 22.42 20.48 -6.42
CA LEU A 152 23.76 20.16 -6.90
C LEU A 152 24.04 18.65 -6.94
N GLN A 153 23.48 17.88 -5.98
CA GLN A 153 23.60 16.42 -5.97
C GLN A 153 23.01 15.76 -7.23
N HIS A 154 21.93 16.31 -7.78
CA HIS A 154 21.29 15.76 -8.99
C HIS A 154 21.95 16.26 -10.27
N THR A 155 22.64 17.40 -10.23
CA THR A 155 23.45 17.90 -11.35
C THR A 155 24.55 16.91 -11.75
N ALA A 156 25.05 16.11 -10.81
CA ALA A 156 26.02 15.04 -11.10
C ALA A 156 25.46 13.91 -11.97
N TRP A 157 24.13 13.79 -12.07
CA TRP A 157 23.46 12.81 -12.94
C TRP A 157 22.91 13.43 -14.21
N ASP A 158 23.06 14.74 -14.41
CA ASP A 158 22.50 15.42 -15.56
C ASP A 158 23.09 14.89 -16.87
N GLY A 159 22.23 14.60 -17.84
CA GLY A 159 22.60 14.04 -19.13
C GLY A 159 23.02 12.57 -19.12
N MET A 160 23.17 11.94 -17.95
CA MET A 160 23.52 10.53 -17.81
C MET A 160 22.51 9.63 -18.53
N VAL A 161 23.00 8.63 -19.26
CA VAL A 161 22.16 7.67 -19.98
C VAL A 161 22.36 6.27 -19.43
N LEU A 162 21.31 5.63 -18.95
CA LEU A 162 21.34 4.25 -18.45
C LEU A 162 20.29 3.40 -19.18
N PRO A 163 20.48 2.07 -19.27
CA PRO A 163 19.41 1.16 -19.67
C PRO A 163 18.16 1.32 -18.78
N VAL A 164 16.97 1.08 -19.32
CA VAL A 164 15.69 1.15 -18.57
C VAL A 164 15.69 0.22 -17.35
N ASP A 165 16.30 -0.96 -17.47
CA ASP A 165 16.34 -1.98 -16.41
C ASP A 165 17.49 -1.77 -15.40
N ASP A 166 18.24 -0.67 -15.50
CA ASP A 166 19.31 -0.34 -14.56
C ASP A 166 18.74 -0.13 -13.12
N PRO A 167 19.37 -0.72 -12.08
CA PRO A 167 18.88 -0.62 -10.69
C PRO A 167 18.84 0.82 -10.15
N PHE A 168 19.57 1.76 -10.73
CA PHE A 168 19.54 3.17 -10.38
C PHE A 168 18.10 3.73 -10.39
N TRP A 169 17.31 3.37 -11.40
CA TRP A 169 15.94 3.85 -11.58
C TRP A 169 14.99 3.43 -10.45
N GLN A 170 15.26 2.30 -9.79
CA GLN A 170 14.47 1.84 -8.65
C GLN A 170 14.52 2.81 -7.46
N SER A 171 15.58 3.60 -7.34
CA SER A 171 15.73 4.57 -6.24
C SER A 171 15.68 6.02 -6.72
N HIS A 172 16.08 6.29 -7.96
CA HIS A 172 16.31 7.66 -8.45
C HIS A 172 15.39 8.11 -9.58
N MET A 173 14.43 7.29 -10.05
CA MET A 173 13.42 7.76 -10.99
C MET A 173 12.68 8.99 -10.42
N PRO A 174 12.76 10.18 -11.03
CA PRO A 174 12.07 11.37 -10.54
C PRO A 174 10.57 11.08 -10.40
N VAL A 175 9.85 11.49 -9.35
CA VAL A 175 10.07 12.60 -8.40
C VAL A 175 10.63 12.12 -7.05
N LYS A 176 11.75 12.73 -6.58
CA LYS A 176 12.47 12.27 -5.36
C LYS A 176 12.56 13.26 -4.20
N GLU A 177 11.84 14.37 -4.28
CA GLU A 177 11.79 15.43 -3.26
C GLU A 177 10.64 16.42 -3.59
N TRP A 178 10.15 17.17 -2.62
CA TRP A 178 9.20 18.26 -2.89
C TRP A 178 9.77 19.29 -3.87
N GLY A 179 8.95 19.72 -4.83
CA GLY A 179 9.38 20.68 -5.85
C GLY A 179 10.44 20.15 -6.82
N CYS A 180 10.66 18.82 -6.88
CA CYS A 180 11.54 18.23 -7.88
C CYS A 180 11.01 18.48 -9.31
N LYS A 181 11.92 18.89 -10.20
CA LYS A 181 11.68 19.18 -11.62
C LYS A 181 12.46 18.27 -12.57
N CYS A 182 13.25 17.34 -12.04
CA CYS A 182 14.00 16.39 -12.84
C CYS A 182 13.07 15.47 -13.63
N ARG A 183 13.56 14.93 -14.75
CA ARG A 183 12.81 14.04 -15.65
C ARG A 183 13.68 12.85 -16.04
N ALA A 184 13.03 11.80 -16.54
CA ALA A 184 13.69 10.74 -17.29
C ALA A 184 13.14 10.78 -18.72
N ILE A 185 14.03 10.82 -19.70
CA ILE A 185 13.67 10.94 -21.12
C ILE A 185 13.94 9.59 -21.79
N PRO A 186 12.93 8.92 -22.37
CA PRO A 186 13.14 7.69 -23.13
C PRO A 186 13.97 7.94 -24.39
N MET A 187 14.97 7.09 -24.63
CA MET A 187 15.95 7.21 -25.71
C MET A 187 16.09 5.89 -26.45
N SER A 188 16.07 5.96 -27.79
CA SER A 188 16.48 4.86 -28.66
C SER A 188 17.97 4.94 -28.98
N ARG A 189 18.57 3.83 -29.42
CA ARG A 189 19.98 3.80 -29.85
C ARG A 189 20.30 4.88 -30.90
N ARG A 190 19.44 5.02 -31.91
CA ARG A 190 19.57 6.03 -32.96
C ARG A 190 19.52 7.47 -32.42
N MET A 191 18.76 7.71 -31.35
CA MET A 191 18.73 9.03 -30.70
C MET A 191 20.03 9.32 -29.96
N LEU A 192 20.63 8.30 -29.33
CA LEU A 192 21.95 8.44 -28.69
C LEU A 192 23.01 8.80 -29.73
N GLU A 193 23.09 8.04 -30.82
CA GLU A 193 24.02 8.27 -31.94
C GLU A 193 23.87 9.69 -32.52
N ARG A 194 22.63 10.10 -32.83
CA ARG A 194 22.36 11.45 -33.37
C ARG A 194 22.79 12.57 -32.43
N ARG A 195 22.66 12.36 -31.12
CA ARG A 195 23.01 13.36 -30.10
C ARG A 195 24.44 13.23 -29.59
N GLY A 196 25.23 12.28 -30.10
CA GLY A 196 26.58 12.00 -29.60
C GLY A 196 26.61 11.56 -28.15
N LEU A 197 25.54 10.93 -27.65
CA LEU A 197 25.45 10.44 -26.27
C LEU A 197 25.90 8.99 -26.19
N THR A 198 26.57 8.63 -25.11
CA THR A 198 26.97 7.26 -24.80
C THR A 198 26.25 6.76 -23.54
N VAL A 199 26.08 5.44 -23.44
CA VAL A 199 25.59 4.82 -22.21
C VAL A 199 26.66 5.03 -21.13
N SER A 200 26.22 5.54 -19.98
CA SER A 200 27.06 5.80 -18.81
C SER A 200 27.19 4.57 -17.92
N ASP A 201 28.21 4.54 -17.07
CA ASP A 201 28.27 3.56 -15.99
C ASP A 201 27.23 3.87 -14.90
N THR A 202 26.70 2.82 -14.27
CA THR A 202 25.75 2.97 -13.16
C THR A 202 26.40 3.74 -11.99
N PRO A 203 25.82 4.88 -11.54
CA PRO A 203 26.38 5.63 -10.42
C PRO A 203 26.35 4.84 -9.11
N LYS A 204 27.47 4.87 -8.38
CA LYS A 204 27.54 4.35 -7.01
C LYS A 204 27.10 5.43 -6.03
N VAL A 205 25.82 5.41 -5.65
CA VAL A 205 25.25 6.35 -4.69
C VAL A 205 25.33 5.77 -3.27
N PRO A 206 26.05 6.41 -2.33
CA PRO A 206 26.12 5.93 -0.95
C PRO A 206 24.74 6.07 -0.27
N LYS A 207 24.47 5.19 0.69
CA LYS A 207 23.27 5.29 1.52
C LYS A 207 23.61 5.97 2.84
N VAL A 208 22.78 6.91 3.25
CA VAL A 208 22.88 7.62 4.53
C VAL A 208 21.84 7.10 5.50
N ALA A 209 22.21 6.95 6.76
CA ALA A 209 21.28 6.60 7.82
C ALA A 209 20.35 7.79 8.11
N TYR A 210 19.06 7.52 8.19
CA TYR A 210 18.02 8.47 8.53
C TYR A 210 17.15 7.86 9.63
N THR A 211 16.96 8.60 10.71
CA THR A 211 16.06 8.22 11.80
C THR A 211 14.76 9.03 11.69
N ASN A 212 13.64 8.34 11.53
CA ASN A 212 12.33 8.97 11.59
C ASN A 212 12.06 9.43 13.03
N LYS A 213 12.05 10.75 13.26
CA LYS A 213 11.80 11.36 14.58
C LYS A 213 10.37 11.15 15.12
N ARG A 214 9.46 10.54 14.35
CA ARG A 214 8.10 10.18 14.81
C ARG A 214 8.03 8.73 15.26
N THR A 215 8.61 7.80 14.50
CA THR A 215 8.52 6.35 14.79
C THR A 215 9.75 5.78 15.47
N GLY A 216 10.89 6.49 15.46
CA GLY A 216 12.19 5.99 15.91
C GLY A 216 12.89 5.07 14.90
N GLU A 217 12.24 4.75 13.79
CA GLU A 217 12.77 3.81 12.79
C GLU A 217 14.01 4.36 12.07
N VAL A 218 15.06 3.55 11.96
CA VAL A 218 16.30 3.88 11.25
C VAL A 218 16.30 3.22 9.87
N GLN A 219 16.57 4.01 8.83
CA GLN A 219 16.60 3.55 7.45
C GLN A 219 17.85 4.03 6.72
N HIS A 220 18.28 3.28 5.71
CA HIS A 220 19.41 3.62 4.86
C HIS A 220 18.90 4.10 3.50
N ILE A 221 19.01 5.41 3.26
CA ILE A 221 18.42 6.09 2.10
C ILE A 221 19.53 6.51 1.15
N PRO A 222 19.42 6.27 -0.16
CA PRO A 222 20.38 6.77 -1.14
C PRO A 222 20.52 8.30 -1.04
N GLN A 223 21.76 8.80 -1.06
CA GLN A 223 22.03 10.22 -1.06
C GLN A 223 21.32 10.91 -2.25
N GLY A 224 20.71 12.07 -2.00
CA GLY A 224 19.92 12.78 -3.02
C GLY A 224 18.47 12.30 -3.14
N VAL A 225 18.04 11.30 -2.38
CA VAL A 225 16.63 10.90 -2.29
C VAL A 225 16.07 11.31 -0.93
N HIS A 226 14.94 12.01 -0.93
CA HIS A 226 14.28 12.35 0.32
C HIS A 226 13.60 11.12 0.93
N PRO A 227 13.67 10.90 2.26
CA PRO A 227 13.05 9.77 2.94
C PRO A 227 11.60 9.48 2.56
N ALA A 228 10.77 10.53 2.43
CA ALA A 228 9.36 10.39 2.06
C ALA A 228 9.12 9.89 0.62
N PHE A 229 10.14 9.99 -0.26
CA PHE A 229 10.08 9.61 -1.68
C PHE A 229 10.98 8.40 -2.00
N ASN A 230 11.56 7.77 -0.98
CA ASN A 230 12.42 6.60 -1.12
C ASN A 230 11.60 5.32 -1.33
N TYR A 231 10.92 5.24 -2.46
CA TYR A 231 10.16 4.08 -2.91
C TYR A 231 10.40 3.86 -4.42
N PRO A 232 10.34 2.60 -4.90
CA PRO A 232 10.50 2.32 -6.32
C PRO A 232 9.27 2.73 -7.14
N PRO A 233 9.45 3.23 -8.38
CA PRO A 233 8.35 3.54 -9.28
C PRO A 233 7.60 2.25 -9.67
N GLY A 234 6.30 2.35 -9.93
CA GLY A 234 5.45 1.26 -10.42
C GLY A 234 5.17 0.12 -9.43
N ARG A 235 5.77 0.09 -8.23
CA ARG A 235 5.60 -1.05 -7.29
C ARG A 235 4.47 -0.89 -6.28
N ARG A 236 3.59 0.09 -6.45
CA ARG A 236 2.55 0.34 -5.47
C ARG A 236 1.52 -0.78 -5.38
N LEU A 237 0.97 -1.26 -6.50
CA LEU A 237 0.00 -2.37 -6.45
C LEU A 237 0.60 -3.62 -5.82
N ALA A 238 1.87 -3.90 -6.11
CA ALA A 238 2.59 -5.03 -5.54
C ALA A 238 2.85 -4.88 -4.02
N ASN A 239 3.08 -3.65 -3.54
CA ASN A 239 3.43 -3.41 -2.14
C ASN A 239 2.22 -3.04 -1.25
N LEU A 240 1.14 -2.55 -1.84
CA LEU A 240 -0.06 -2.10 -1.12
C LEU A 240 -0.59 -3.17 -0.13
N PRO A 241 -0.68 -4.46 -0.49
CA PRO A 241 -1.12 -5.47 0.46
C PRO A 241 -0.19 -5.65 1.65
N LYS A 242 1.13 -5.62 1.41
CA LYS A 242 2.14 -5.71 2.47
C LYS A 242 1.99 -4.57 3.46
N MET A 243 1.75 -3.37 2.96
CA MET A 243 1.61 -2.17 3.77
C MET A 243 0.32 -2.09 4.57
N ILE A 244 -0.80 -2.49 3.96
CA ILE A 244 -2.06 -2.58 4.67
C ILE A 244 -1.91 -3.59 5.81
N THR A 245 -1.26 -4.73 5.52
CA THR A 245 -0.98 -5.75 6.52
C THR A 245 -0.12 -5.24 7.67
N GLU A 246 1.01 -4.57 7.39
CA GLU A 246 1.87 -3.98 8.43
C GLU A 246 1.12 -2.97 9.31
N LYS A 247 0.15 -2.23 8.74
CA LYS A 247 -0.71 -1.32 9.50
C LYS A 247 -1.75 -2.02 10.34
N LEU A 248 -2.39 -3.05 9.80
CA LEU A 248 -3.34 -3.87 10.56
C LEU A 248 -2.62 -4.55 11.73
N ASP A 249 -1.37 -4.99 11.52
CA ASP A 249 -0.49 -5.53 12.55
C ASP A 249 -0.02 -4.48 13.59
N ALA A 250 -0.08 -3.19 13.28
CA ALA A 250 0.29 -2.12 14.22
C ALA A 250 -0.93 -1.49 14.91
N ALA A 251 -2.14 -1.71 14.38
CA ALA A 251 -3.39 -1.20 14.95
C ALA A 251 -3.91 -2.12 16.07
N ASP A 252 -4.77 -1.57 16.93
CA ASP A 252 -5.51 -2.40 17.87
C ASP A 252 -6.40 -3.41 17.13
N VAL A 253 -6.60 -4.58 17.74
CA VAL A 253 -7.33 -5.70 17.13
C VAL A 253 -8.78 -5.33 16.73
N PRO A 254 -9.58 -4.63 17.58
CA PRO A 254 -10.92 -4.18 17.19
C PRO A 254 -10.96 -3.26 15.96
N LEU A 255 -10.07 -2.28 15.87
CA LEU A 255 -9.95 -1.34 14.77
C LEU A 255 -9.50 -2.06 13.50
N ALA A 256 -8.49 -2.93 13.60
CA ALA A 256 -7.99 -3.73 12.48
C ALA A 256 -9.09 -4.63 11.90
N SER A 257 -9.87 -5.30 12.77
CA SER A 257 -11.03 -6.10 12.36
C SER A 257 -12.09 -5.27 11.65
N GLY A 258 -12.44 -4.09 12.19
CA GLY A 258 -13.44 -3.20 11.58
C GLY A 258 -13.04 -2.75 10.17
N VAL A 259 -11.77 -2.38 9.98
CA VAL A 259 -11.22 -2.01 8.66
C VAL A 259 -11.28 -3.20 7.69
N LEU A 260 -10.90 -4.39 8.15
CA LEU A 260 -10.90 -5.60 7.32
C LEU A 260 -12.30 -6.00 6.84
N LYS A 261 -13.31 -5.94 7.71
CA LYS A 261 -14.70 -6.25 7.33
C LYS A 261 -15.17 -5.38 6.17
N GLY A 262 -14.82 -4.09 6.20
CA GLY A 262 -15.10 -3.16 5.09
C GLY A 262 -14.30 -3.48 3.82
N MET A 263 -13.04 -3.88 3.95
CA MET A 263 -12.20 -4.25 2.81
C MET A 263 -12.67 -5.52 2.10
N VAL A 264 -13.02 -6.56 2.85
CA VAL A 264 -13.49 -7.85 2.33
C VAL A 264 -14.86 -7.71 1.66
N SER A 265 -15.70 -6.81 2.16
CA SER A 265 -17.02 -6.53 1.57
C SER A 265 -16.96 -5.55 0.39
N GLY A 266 -15.78 -5.00 0.08
CA GLY A 266 -15.60 -3.93 -0.90
C GLY A 266 -15.10 -4.39 -2.27
N GLU A 267 -15.00 -3.44 -3.19
CA GLU A 267 -14.56 -3.68 -4.58
C GLU A 267 -13.12 -4.22 -4.68
N ALA A 268 -12.25 -3.88 -3.71
CA ALA A 268 -10.88 -4.37 -3.68
C ALA A 268 -10.82 -5.91 -3.55
N PHE A 269 -11.64 -6.50 -2.67
CA PHE A 269 -11.72 -7.95 -2.55
C PHE A 269 -12.46 -8.57 -3.73
N ALA A 270 -13.51 -7.92 -4.27
CA ALA A 270 -14.18 -8.38 -5.49
C ALA A 270 -13.20 -8.57 -6.67
N ARG A 271 -12.28 -7.60 -6.86
CA ARG A 271 -11.23 -7.70 -7.88
C ARG A 271 -10.24 -8.83 -7.59
N PHE A 272 -9.82 -8.98 -6.33
CA PHE A 272 -8.94 -10.07 -5.92
C PHE A 272 -9.59 -11.45 -6.10
N PHE A 273 -10.88 -11.58 -5.79
CA PHE A 273 -11.66 -12.80 -5.99
C PHE A 273 -11.76 -13.18 -7.48
N ALA A 274 -12.04 -12.21 -8.35
CA ALA A 274 -12.18 -12.45 -9.79
C ALA A 274 -10.86 -12.73 -10.50
N LYS A 275 -9.77 -12.06 -10.09
CA LYS A 275 -8.43 -12.26 -10.67
C LYS A 275 -7.38 -12.22 -9.56
N PRO A 276 -7.16 -13.36 -8.85
CA PRO A 276 -6.26 -13.41 -7.71
C PRO A 276 -4.81 -13.08 -8.10
N ALA A 277 -4.23 -12.10 -7.42
CA ALA A 277 -2.82 -11.74 -7.57
C ALA A 277 -2.24 -11.25 -6.24
N GLY A 278 -1.09 -11.81 -5.84
CA GLY A 278 -0.41 -11.44 -4.59
C GLY A 278 -1.10 -12.01 -3.35
N VAL A 279 -1.23 -11.18 -2.30
CA VAL A 279 -1.86 -11.54 -1.03
C VAL A 279 -2.92 -10.51 -0.66
N PHE A 280 -3.95 -10.91 0.08
CA PHE A 280 -4.99 -10.03 0.58
C PHE A 280 -5.21 -10.28 2.08
N PRO A 281 -5.26 -9.25 2.94
CA PRO A 281 -5.52 -9.46 4.36
C PRO A 281 -7.02 -9.79 4.54
N ILE A 282 -7.32 -10.95 5.14
CA ILE A 282 -8.68 -11.53 5.17
C ILE A 282 -9.24 -11.66 6.60
N GLY A 283 -8.37 -11.57 7.61
CA GLY A 283 -8.78 -11.59 9.01
C GLY A 283 -7.71 -11.09 9.98
N VAL A 284 -8.06 -10.94 11.25
CA VAL A 284 -7.19 -10.56 12.37
C VAL A 284 -7.47 -11.50 13.53
N LEU A 285 -6.41 -12.13 14.03
CA LEU A 285 -6.41 -12.97 15.23
C LEU A 285 -6.42 -12.12 16.50
N ALA A 286 -7.02 -12.67 17.57
CA ALA A 286 -6.75 -12.17 18.91
C ALA A 286 -5.28 -12.39 19.29
N GLU A 287 -4.72 -11.55 20.16
CA GLU A 287 -3.33 -11.69 20.63
C GLU A 287 -3.06 -13.07 21.27
N THR A 288 -4.05 -13.58 22.02
CA THR A 288 -4.00 -14.91 22.62
C THR A 288 -3.89 -16.02 21.58
N ASP A 289 -4.61 -15.90 20.46
CA ASP A 289 -4.60 -16.87 19.37
C ASP A 289 -3.32 -16.80 18.56
N ALA A 290 -2.82 -15.59 18.28
CA ALA A 290 -1.53 -15.40 17.64
C ALA A 290 -0.39 -16.02 18.47
N ALA A 291 -0.42 -15.84 19.80
CA ALA A 291 0.56 -16.43 20.70
C ALA A 291 0.53 -17.97 20.70
N LEU A 292 -0.66 -18.57 20.65
CA LEU A 292 -0.84 -20.03 20.64
C LEU A 292 -0.18 -20.73 19.44
N ILE A 293 -0.07 -20.04 18.31
CA ILE A 293 0.59 -20.56 17.09
C ILE A 293 1.99 -19.96 16.86
N GLY A 294 2.55 -19.26 17.85
CA GLY A 294 3.87 -18.62 17.74
C GLY A 294 3.94 -17.52 16.67
N ALA A 295 2.81 -16.91 16.31
CA ALA A 295 2.77 -15.83 15.35
C ALA A 295 3.22 -14.50 15.99
N LYS A 296 3.99 -13.73 15.23
CA LYS A 296 4.49 -12.38 15.57
C LYS A 296 3.62 -11.27 14.94
N THR A 297 2.54 -11.67 14.29
CA THR A 297 1.59 -10.84 13.55
C THR A 297 0.21 -11.42 13.80
N HIS A 298 -0.79 -10.55 13.95
CA HIS A 298 -2.19 -10.96 14.11
C HIS A 298 -2.96 -10.94 12.79
N THR A 299 -2.44 -10.33 11.72
CA THR A 299 -3.13 -10.27 10.43
C THR A 299 -3.03 -11.59 9.67
N VAL A 300 -4.19 -12.21 9.42
CA VAL A 300 -4.37 -13.38 8.56
C VAL A 300 -4.45 -12.96 7.10
N ARG A 301 -3.63 -13.58 6.26
CA ARG A 301 -3.51 -13.28 4.82
C ARG A 301 -4.08 -14.41 3.97
N LEU A 302 -4.68 -14.08 2.84
CA LEU A 302 -5.11 -14.99 1.80
C LEU A 302 -4.22 -14.81 0.57
N SER A 303 -3.52 -15.87 0.15
CA SER A 303 -2.67 -15.81 -1.05
C SER A 303 -3.49 -16.04 -2.31
N ALA A 304 -3.01 -15.55 -3.46
CA ALA A 304 -3.64 -15.77 -4.75
C ALA A 304 -3.74 -17.26 -5.10
N GLU A 305 -2.72 -18.05 -4.78
CA GLU A 305 -2.70 -19.50 -4.99
C GLU A 305 -3.77 -20.20 -4.13
N THR A 306 -3.93 -19.74 -2.88
CA THR A 306 -4.97 -20.28 -1.99
C THR A 306 -6.36 -19.85 -2.45
N MET A 307 -6.52 -18.62 -2.91
CA MET A 307 -7.78 -18.14 -3.49
C MET A 307 -8.15 -18.94 -4.74
N GLN A 308 -7.20 -19.19 -5.64
CA GLN A 308 -7.43 -20.02 -6.83
C GLN A 308 -7.84 -21.43 -6.45
N LYS A 309 -7.10 -22.06 -5.52
CA LYS A 309 -7.47 -23.37 -4.97
C LYS A 309 -8.89 -23.38 -4.38
N GLN A 310 -9.29 -22.31 -3.70
CA GLN A 310 -10.63 -22.19 -3.14
C GLN A 310 -11.70 -22.11 -4.23
N LEU A 311 -11.46 -21.36 -5.31
CA LEU A 311 -12.38 -21.32 -6.46
C LEU A 311 -12.51 -22.69 -7.15
N ASP A 312 -11.41 -23.45 -7.21
CA ASP A 312 -11.39 -24.76 -7.87
C ASP A 312 -12.06 -25.86 -7.01
N VAL A 313 -11.84 -25.83 -5.69
CA VAL A 313 -12.30 -26.88 -4.75
C VAL A 313 -13.66 -26.56 -4.13
N HIS A 314 -13.96 -25.29 -3.94
CA HIS A 314 -15.20 -24.79 -3.33
C HIS A 314 -15.91 -23.77 -4.25
N PRO A 315 -16.29 -24.17 -5.49
CA PRO A 315 -16.96 -23.27 -6.44
C PRO A 315 -18.34 -22.81 -5.95
N GLU A 316 -18.90 -23.45 -4.93
CA GLU A 316 -20.15 -23.07 -4.28
C GLU A 316 -20.05 -21.80 -3.43
N LEU A 317 -18.84 -21.36 -3.05
CA LEU A 317 -18.63 -20.17 -2.22
C LEU A 317 -18.70 -18.90 -3.06
N VAL A 318 -19.57 -17.99 -2.66
CA VAL A 318 -19.69 -16.66 -3.30
C VAL A 318 -18.92 -15.59 -2.55
N LEU A 319 -18.61 -14.49 -3.24
CA LEU A 319 -17.82 -13.36 -2.73
C LEU A 319 -18.23 -12.91 -1.32
N GLY A 320 -19.55 -12.75 -1.09
CA GLY A 320 -20.08 -12.25 0.18
C GLY A 320 -19.81 -13.16 1.39
N GLU A 321 -19.63 -14.45 1.18
CA GLU A 321 -19.41 -15.43 2.25
C GLU A 321 -18.03 -15.28 2.89
N TYR A 322 -17.05 -14.71 2.19
CA TYR A 322 -15.72 -14.49 2.75
C TYR A 322 -15.72 -13.45 3.89
N SER A 323 -16.78 -12.66 4.03
CA SER A 323 -16.99 -11.79 5.21
C SER A 323 -17.16 -12.59 6.52
N PHE A 324 -17.56 -13.88 6.44
CA PHE A 324 -17.69 -14.75 7.60
C PHE A 324 -16.33 -15.25 8.13
N VAL A 325 -15.24 -15.10 7.38
CA VAL A 325 -13.89 -15.49 7.84
C VAL A 325 -13.52 -14.76 9.13
N GLN A 326 -13.68 -13.44 9.16
CA GLN A 326 -13.40 -12.65 10.37
C GLN A 326 -14.37 -12.98 11.51
N GLN A 327 -15.64 -13.27 11.19
CA GLN A 327 -16.63 -13.65 12.21
C GLN A 327 -16.30 -15.01 12.84
N ALA A 328 -15.82 -15.96 12.03
CA ALA A 328 -15.38 -17.26 12.52
C ALA A 328 -14.16 -17.11 13.44
N ILE A 329 -13.22 -16.22 13.12
CA ILE A 329 -12.07 -15.94 14.00
C ILE A 329 -12.52 -15.32 15.33
N GLU A 330 -13.51 -14.41 15.31
CA GLU A 330 -13.96 -13.70 16.51
C GLU A 330 -14.90 -14.50 17.41
N ARG A 331 -15.78 -15.31 16.82
CA ARG A 331 -16.93 -15.93 17.52
C ARG A 331 -16.96 -17.44 17.39
N GLY A 332 -16.16 -18.01 16.50
CA GLY A 332 -16.14 -19.43 16.26
C GLY A 332 -15.47 -20.19 17.40
N ILE A 333 -15.77 -21.48 17.50
CA ILE A 333 -15.08 -22.39 18.40
C ILE A 333 -13.67 -22.59 17.85
N ARG A 334 -12.67 -22.21 18.65
CA ARG A 334 -11.26 -22.35 18.33
C ARG A 334 -10.78 -23.77 18.64
N ILE A 335 -10.14 -24.41 17.68
CA ILE A 335 -9.61 -25.77 17.74
C ILE A 335 -8.14 -25.71 17.34
N GLN A 336 -7.23 -26.18 18.19
CA GLN A 336 -5.80 -26.25 17.87
C GLN A 336 -5.49 -27.54 17.11
N ASP A 337 -4.89 -27.41 15.92
CA ASP A 337 -4.57 -28.53 15.03
C ASP A 337 -3.05 -28.60 14.75
N GLY A 338 -2.30 -28.94 15.79
CA GLY A 338 -0.83 -28.92 15.79
C GLY A 338 -0.24 -27.57 16.28
N GLN A 339 1.08 -27.45 16.22
CA GLN A 339 1.81 -26.34 16.87
C GLN A 339 1.63 -24.97 16.21
N ALA A 340 1.26 -24.91 14.93
CA ALA A 340 1.19 -23.67 14.16
C ALA A 340 -0.15 -23.46 13.43
N THR A 341 -1.19 -24.22 13.77
CA THR A 341 -2.47 -24.19 13.04
C THR A 341 -3.64 -24.07 14.01
N LEU A 342 -4.57 -23.16 13.69
CA LEU A 342 -5.86 -23.02 14.34
C LEU A 342 -6.98 -23.23 13.33
N VAL A 343 -8.00 -23.94 13.77
CA VAL A 343 -9.26 -24.10 13.04
C VAL A 343 -10.34 -23.36 13.81
N TYR A 344 -11.11 -22.55 13.10
CA TYR A 344 -12.24 -21.80 13.63
C TYR A 344 -13.53 -22.35 13.05
N LEU A 345 -14.41 -22.79 13.93
CA LEU A 345 -15.71 -23.35 13.58
C LEU A 345 -16.82 -22.36 13.95
N LEU A 346 -17.48 -21.77 12.95
CA LEU A 346 -18.63 -20.89 13.15
C LEU A 346 -19.92 -21.69 12.96
N GLU A 347 -20.43 -22.29 14.03
CA GLU A 347 -21.55 -23.24 13.97
C GLU A 347 -22.86 -22.62 13.50
N MET A 348 -23.19 -21.39 13.94
CA MET A 348 -24.45 -20.72 13.60
C MET A 348 -24.60 -20.45 12.10
N GLU A 349 -23.51 -20.16 11.42
CA GLU A 349 -23.49 -19.85 9.97
C GLU A 349 -22.99 -21.04 9.15
N GLY A 350 -22.54 -22.11 9.80
CA GLY A 350 -22.10 -23.34 9.15
C GLY A 350 -20.78 -23.20 8.39
N TYR A 351 -19.79 -22.47 8.90
CA TYR A 351 -18.49 -22.31 8.22
C TYR A 351 -17.31 -22.82 9.04
N VAL A 352 -16.27 -23.28 8.33
CA VAL A 352 -14.97 -23.63 8.90
C VAL A 352 -13.88 -22.83 8.22
N THR A 353 -13.09 -22.10 8.99
CA THR A 353 -11.88 -21.40 8.53
C THR A 353 -10.65 -22.06 9.15
N VAL A 354 -9.64 -22.38 8.33
CA VAL A 354 -8.36 -22.92 8.79
C VAL A 354 -7.26 -21.89 8.61
N VAL A 355 -6.64 -21.48 9.71
CA VAL A 355 -5.57 -20.49 9.77
C VAL A 355 -4.26 -21.14 10.21
N LYS A 356 -3.17 -20.83 9.54
CA LYS A 356 -1.85 -21.42 9.77
C LYS A 356 -0.75 -20.36 9.84
N ALA A 357 0.06 -20.38 10.89
CA ALA A 357 1.29 -19.63 10.98
C ALA A 357 2.42 -20.30 10.18
N THR A 358 3.28 -19.48 9.58
CA THR A 358 4.53 -19.96 8.99
C THR A 358 5.51 -20.42 10.07
N GLY A 359 6.44 -21.33 9.76
CA GLY A 359 7.43 -21.82 10.73
C GLY A 359 8.34 -20.73 11.34
N SER A 360 8.41 -19.56 10.70
CA SER A 360 9.14 -18.39 11.22
C SER A 360 8.31 -17.50 12.17
N GLY A 361 6.99 -17.73 12.25
CA GLY A 361 6.03 -16.88 12.97
C GLY A 361 5.77 -15.51 12.35
N LYS A 362 6.48 -15.11 11.28
CA LYS A 362 6.40 -13.75 10.69
C LYS A 362 5.20 -13.52 9.78
N ALA A 363 4.39 -14.55 9.53
CA ALA A 363 3.20 -14.47 8.69
C ALA A 363 2.20 -15.56 9.08
N VAL A 364 0.92 -15.20 8.99
CA VAL A 364 -0.23 -16.07 9.22
C VAL A 364 -1.09 -16.08 7.96
N PHE A 365 -1.47 -17.27 7.50
CA PHE A 365 -2.25 -17.47 6.28
C PHE A 365 -3.55 -18.22 6.55
N MET A 366 -4.64 -17.80 5.91
CA MET A 366 -5.80 -18.65 5.74
C MET A 366 -5.47 -19.70 4.69
N SER A 367 -5.66 -20.98 5.04
CA SER A 367 -5.32 -22.11 4.17
C SER A 367 -6.55 -22.79 3.54
N SER A 368 -7.72 -22.63 4.16
CA SER A 368 -9.01 -23.11 3.65
C SER A 368 -10.16 -22.39 4.37
N PHE A 369 -11.24 -22.16 3.63
CA PHE A 369 -12.54 -21.69 4.12
C PHE A 369 -13.62 -22.51 3.42
N ARG A 370 -14.55 -23.11 4.16
CA ARG A 370 -15.57 -24.00 3.57
C ARG A 370 -16.88 -23.95 4.32
N ARG A 371 -17.99 -24.21 3.61
CA ARG A 371 -19.31 -24.42 4.21
C ARG A 371 -19.41 -25.86 4.74
N LEU A 372 -19.99 -26.01 5.92
CA LEU A 372 -20.40 -27.31 6.45
C LEU A 372 -21.58 -27.84 5.64
N SER A 373 -21.66 -29.17 5.57
CA SER A 373 -22.77 -29.81 4.88
C SER A 373 -24.11 -29.41 5.52
N SER A 374 -25.13 -29.20 4.69
CA SER A 374 -26.51 -29.03 5.12
C SER A 374 -27.11 -30.32 5.70
N ASP A 375 -26.49 -31.47 5.42
CA ASP A 375 -26.81 -32.76 6.04
C ASP A 375 -26.28 -32.78 7.49
N GLN A 376 -27.21 -32.82 8.45
CA GLN A 376 -26.92 -32.78 9.88
C GLN A 376 -25.99 -33.92 10.33
N ALA A 377 -26.15 -35.14 9.80
CA ALA A 377 -25.32 -36.27 10.19
C ALA A 377 -23.88 -36.13 9.66
N LYS A 378 -23.70 -35.58 8.44
CA LYS A 378 -22.37 -35.27 7.90
C LYS A 378 -21.71 -34.13 8.66
N ARG A 379 -22.47 -33.08 8.98
CA ARG A 379 -22.00 -31.94 9.77
C ARG A 379 -21.52 -32.37 11.15
N ASP A 380 -22.32 -33.13 11.88
CA ASP A 380 -22.01 -33.54 13.26
C ASP A 380 -20.81 -34.51 13.31
N ARG A 381 -20.59 -35.30 12.25
CA ARG A 381 -19.39 -36.13 12.11
C ARG A 381 -18.13 -35.31 11.89
N GLU A 382 -18.19 -34.30 11.02
CA GLU A 382 -17.06 -33.41 10.75
C GLU A 382 -16.73 -32.55 11.98
N ILE A 383 -17.73 -32.02 12.68
CA ILE A 383 -17.53 -31.27 13.93
C ILE A 383 -16.85 -32.16 14.98
N ARG A 384 -17.35 -33.39 15.20
CA ARG A 384 -16.71 -34.36 16.11
C ARG A 384 -15.26 -34.64 15.74
N ARG A 385 -14.99 -34.91 14.46
CA ARG A 385 -13.64 -35.14 13.95
C ARG A 385 -12.70 -33.96 14.24
N LEU A 386 -13.17 -32.72 14.06
CA LEU A 386 -12.38 -31.53 14.34
C LEU A 386 -12.11 -31.36 15.85
N MET A 387 -13.12 -31.61 16.69
CA MET A 387 -12.97 -31.55 18.16
C MET A 387 -12.02 -32.63 18.69
N ASP A 388 -12.08 -33.85 18.15
CA ASP A 388 -11.20 -34.96 18.55
C ASP A 388 -9.72 -34.66 18.26
N ARG A 389 -9.43 -33.91 17.19
CA ARG A 389 -8.06 -33.48 16.86
C ARG A 389 -7.47 -32.50 17.87
N ALA A 390 -8.29 -31.68 18.54
CA ALA A 390 -7.82 -30.83 19.64
C ALA A 390 -7.48 -31.64 20.90
N GLY A 391 -8.15 -32.76 21.16
CA GLY A 391 -7.91 -33.60 22.33
C GLY A 391 -6.66 -34.49 22.24
N GLY A 392 -6.23 -34.87 21.04
CA GLY A 392 -5.10 -35.79 20.83
C GLY A 392 -3.71 -35.21 21.12
N GLY A 393 -3.56 -33.87 21.08
CA GLY A 393 -2.28 -33.18 21.26
C GLY A 393 -1.74 -33.16 22.69
N ALA A 394 -2.56 -33.47 23.69
CA ALA A 394 -2.17 -33.47 25.11
C ALA A 394 -1.54 -34.79 25.59
N SER A 395 -1.43 -35.82 24.75
CA SER A 395 -1.06 -37.19 25.18
C SER A 395 0.40 -37.61 24.93
N GLN A 396 1.28 -36.74 24.44
CA GLN A 396 2.68 -37.10 24.11
C GLN A 396 3.78 -36.46 24.98
N SER A 397 3.47 -35.92 26.17
CA SER A 397 4.47 -35.33 27.07
C SER A 397 4.48 -35.92 28.48
N ALA A 398 4.16 -37.21 28.64
CA ALA A 398 4.27 -37.88 29.94
C ALA A 398 4.59 -39.39 29.83
N LYS A 399 5.71 -39.76 29.19
CA LYS A 399 6.39 -41.05 29.48
C LYS A 399 7.90 -40.86 29.31
N GLY A 400 8.61 -40.83 30.44
CA GLY A 400 10.07 -40.82 30.43
C GLY A 400 10.75 -40.34 31.73
N GLY A 401 10.12 -40.52 32.90
CA GLY A 401 10.84 -40.48 34.17
C GLY A 401 11.01 -41.91 34.66
N ASN A 402 12.22 -42.46 34.55
CA ASN A 402 12.58 -43.74 35.17
C ASN A 402 13.43 -43.44 36.41
N PRO A 403 13.15 -44.07 37.57
CA PRO A 403 13.90 -43.84 38.79
C PRO A 403 15.09 -44.80 38.87
N THR A 404 16.27 -44.25 39.16
CA THR A 404 17.35 -44.89 39.92
C THR A 404 18.25 -43.80 40.47
#